data_AF-A0A2E2SRH2-F1
#
_entry.id   AF-A0A2E2SRH2-F1
#
_cell.length_a   1.000
_cell.length_b   1.000
_cell.length_c   1.000
_cell.angle_alpha   90.00
_cell.angle_beta   90.00
_cell.angle_gamma   90.00
#
_symmetry.space_group_name_H-M   'P 1'
#
loop_
_entity.id
_entity.type
_entity.pdbx_description
1 polymer ?
#
loop_
_entity_poly.entity_id
_entity_poly.type
_entity_poly.pdbx_seq_one_letter_code
_entity_poly.pdbx_strand_id
1 'polypeptide(L)'
;MLTLKKFFDWVLTLNLILVTGLCVYLWSTGNLAIQVGAPAAEQRGGQSAVDAETEQLFIATVREEVDRQLGQPIEGYTPDMFLAVFPGLVATDFEDVEASIGKYVVVEGQLVHVTPPNTPLHSAAEAVSSRGLATLLRNIAERTQIDLTNSGTITDIMRSLSAE
;
A
#
# COMPACT_ATOMS: atom_id res chain seq x y z
N MET A 1 -71.82 22.00 10.93
CA MET A 1 -71.53 22.07 9.47
C MET A 1 -70.04 22.38 9.32
N LEU A 2 -69.20 21.35 9.22
CA LEU A 2 -67.74 21.49 9.14
C LEU A 2 -67.40 21.85 7.69
N THR A 3 -66.84 23.04 7.45
CA THR A 3 -66.52 23.52 6.10
C THR A 3 -65.38 22.70 5.50
N LEU A 4 -65.50 22.30 4.24
CA LEU A 4 -64.55 21.46 3.48
C LEU A 4 -63.08 21.93 3.61
N LYS A 5 -62.86 23.24 3.76
CA LYS A 5 -61.54 23.85 3.99
C LYS A 5 -60.87 23.39 5.30
N LYS A 6 -61.63 23.29 6.40
CA LYS A 6 -61.11 22.85 7.71
C LYS A 6 -60.76 21.37 7.73
N PHE A 7 -61.42 20.57 6.90
CA PHE A 7 -61.10 19.15 6.73
C PHE A 7 -59.77 18.99 5.98
N PHE A 8 -59.53 19.80 4.95
CA PHE A 8 -58.30 19.75 4.17
C PHE A 8 -57.07 20.22 4.96
N ASP A 9 -57.20 21.31 5.73
CA ASP A 9 -56.12 21.81 6.60
C ASP A 9 -55.73 20.79 7.69
N TRP A 10 -56.71 20.03 8.21
CA TRP A 10 -56.49 18.98 9.20
C TRP A 10 -55.80 17.73 8.62
N VAL A 11 -56.16 17.33 7.39
CA VAL A 11 -55.51 16.21 6.68
C VAL A 11 -54.06 16.54 6.30
N LEU A 12 -53.78 17.80 5.95
CA LEU A 12 -52.42 18.26 5.63
C LEU A 12 -51.50 18.26 6.86
N THR A 13 -52.02 18.68 8.03
CA THR A 13 -51.25 18.66 9.29
C THR A 13 -51.00 17.24 9.79
N LEU A 14 -51.93 16.31 9.60
CA LEU A 14 -51.76 14.92 10.01
C LEU A 14 -50.66 14.20 9.17
N ASN A 15 -50.57 14.49 7.87
CA ASN A 15 -49.54 13.89 7.01
C ASN A 15 -48.14 14.42 7.33
N LEU A 16 -47.99 15.71 7.69
CA LEU A 16 -46.69 16.29 8.03
C LEU A 16 -46.11 15.70 9.34
N ILE A 17 -46.98 15.36 10.31
CA ILE A 17 -46.58 14.69 11.56
C ILE A 17 -46.18 13.23 11.30
N LEU A 18 -46.86 12.53 10.39
CA LEU A 18 -46.53 11.14 10.04
C LEU A 18 -45.19 11.02 9.29
N VAL A 19 -44.87 11.97 8.39
CA VAL A 19 -43.60 11.95 7.65
C VAL A 19 -42.40 12.32 8.53
N THR A 20 -42.57 13.23 9.48
CA THR A 20 -41.49 13.62 10.42
C THR A 20 -41.25 12.58 11.51
N GLY A 21 -42.31 11.91 12.01
CA GLY A 21 -42.19 10.81 12.97
C GLY A 21 -41.48 9.56 12.40
N LEU A 22 -41.71 9.24 11.12
CA LEU A 22 -41.07 8.10 10.46
C LEU A 22 -39.56 8.32 10.23
N CYS A 23 -39.14 9.56 9.94
CA CYS A 23 -37.71 9.90 9.80
C CYS A 23 -36.95 9.80 11.13
N VAL A 24 -37.57 10.17 12.26
CA VAL A 24 -36.94 10.04 13.59
C VAL A 24 -36.86 8.56 14.01
N TYR A 25 -37.86 7.74 13.69
CA TYR A 25 -37.83 6.32 13.98
C TYR A 25 -36.73 5.59 13.18
N LEU A 26 -36.60 5.90 11.88
CA LEU A 26 -35.56 5.31 11.01
C LEU A 26 -34.13 5.75 11.35
N TRP A 27 -33.93 6.87 12.04
CA TRP A 27 -32.62 7.26 12.57
C TRP A 27 -32.33 6.65 13.96
N SER A 28 -33.37 6.33 14.74
CA SER A 28 -33.20 5.74 16.08
C SER A 28 -33.09 4.22 16.11
N THR A 29 -33.67 3.49 15.13
CA THR A 29 -33.64 2.02 15.09
C THR A 29 -32.59 1.44 14.14
N GLY A 30 -31.87 2.28 13.39
CA GLY A 30 -30.77 1.86 12.52
C GLY A 30 -29.48 1.44 13.25
N ASN A 31 -29.46 1.48 14.58
CA ASN A 31 -28.25 1.23 15.39
C ASN A 31 -28.38 0.07 16.40
N LEU A 32 -29.23 -0.92 16.09
CA LEU A 32 -29.28 -2.20 16.83
C LEU A 32 -28.93 -3.36 15.90
N ALA A 33 -27.73 -3.30 15.31
CA ALA A 33 -27.09 -4.47 14.75
C ALA A 33 -26.47 -5.28 15.91
N ILE A 34 -27.24 -6.27 16.37
CA ILE A 34 -26.80 -7.62 16.75
C ILE A 34 -25.28 -7.77 16.92
N GLN A 35 -24.80 -7.76 18.18
CA GLN A 35 -23.50 -8.33 18.55
C GLN A 35 -23.60 -9.87 18.48
N VAL A 36 -23.54 -10.42 17.28
CA VAL A 36 -23.03 -11.78 17.08
C VAL A 36 -21.52 -11.64 17.06
N GLY A 37 -20.86 -12.28 18.02
CA GLY A 37 -19.40 -12.28 18.14
C GLY A 37 -18.73 -12.82 16.88
N ALA A 38 -18.42 -11.93 15.95
CA ALA A 38 -17.29 -12.08 15.06
C ALA A 38 -16.01 -11.92 15.91
N PRO A 39 -14.94 -12.69 15.66
CA PRO A 39 -13.68 -12.48 16.37
C PRO A 39 -13.27 -11.03 16.15
N ALA A 40 -12.90 -10.38 17.25
CA ALA A 40 -12.44 -9.01 17.30
C ALA A 40 -11.55 -8.73 16.09
N ALA A 41 -12.05 -7.87 15.18
CA ALA A 41 -11.17 -7.15 14.29
C ALA A 41 -10.25 -6.35 15.20
N GLU A 42 -9.07 -6.91 15.40
CA GLU A 42 -7.97 -6.32 16.13
C GLU A 42 -7.79 -4.91 15.56
N GLN A 43 -8.16 -3.90 16.34
CA GLN A 43 -7.71 -2.55 16.09
C GLN A 43 -6.18 -2.59 16.23
N ARG A 44 -5.49 -2.80 15.10
CA ARG A 44 -4.04 -2.61 15.01
C ARG A 44 -3.78 -1.13 15.28
N GLY A 45 -3.38 -0.84 16.51
CA GLY A 45 -2.98 0.48 16.93
C GLY A 45 -1.75 0.97 16.17
N GLY A 46 -1.68 2.29 16.00
CA GLY A 46 -0.43 3.04 15.77
C GLY A 46 0.00 3.17 14.31
N GLN A 47 -0.06 4.41 13.80
CA GLN A 47 0.48 4.85 12.52
C GLN A 47 1.95 4.46 12.26
N SER A 48 2.32 4.43 10.97
CA SER A 48 3.68 4.50 10.41
C SER A 48 4.30 3.22 9.81
N ALA A 49 3.51 2.34 9.20
CA ALA A 49 4.02 1.34 8.26
C ALA A 49 3.34 1.53 6.89
N VAL A 50 4.13 1.46 5.82
CA VAL A 50 3.60 1.38 4.45
C VAL A 50 2.66 0.18 4.39
N ASP A 51 1.45 0.35 3.86
CA ASP A 51 0.48 -0.74 3.83
C ASP A 51 0.90 -1.83 2.83
N ALA A 52 0.45 -3.05 3.07
CA ALA A 52 0.86 -4.22 2.29
C ALA A 52 0.39 -4.18 0.84
N GLU A 53 -0.67 -3.42 0.51
CA GLU A 53 -1.15 -3.26 -0.86
C GLU A 53 -0.18 -2.37 -1.64
N THR A 54 0.24 -1.26 -1.04
CA THR A 54 1.27 -0.35 -1.57
C THR A 54 2.60 -1.08 -1.81
N GLU A 55 3.07 -1.90 -0.85
CA GLU A 55 4.28 -2.72 -1.04
C GLU A 55 4.15 -3.71 -2.21
N GLN A 56 3.01 -4.41 -2.31
CA GLN A 56 2.76 -5.36 -3.39
C GLN A 56 2.66 -4.69 -4.75
N LEU A 57 2.00 -3.52 -4.82
CA LEU A 57 1.89 -2.74 -6.04
C LEU A 57 3.28 -2.32 -6.52
N PHE A 58 4.14 -1.80 -5.63
CA PHE A 58 5.53 -1.47 -5.96
C PHE A 58 6.28 -2.69 -6.52
N ILE A 59 6.23 -3.83 -5.82
CA ILE A 59 6.92 -5.06 -6.24
C ILE A 59 6.47 -5.50 -7.64
N ALA A 60 5.17 -5.48 -7.90
CA ALA A 60 4.62 -5.84 -9.20
C ALA A 60 5.12 -4.86 -10.28
N THR A 61 5.01 -3.55 -10.04
CA THR A 61 5.38 -2.52 -11.01
C THR A 61 6.87 -2.57 -11.35
N VAL A 62 7.78 -2.68 -10.38
CA VAL A 62 9.22 -2.69 -10.68
C VAL A 62 9.66 -3.96 -11.41
N ARG A 63 9.05 -5.11 -11.10
CA ARG A 63 9.34 -6.37 -11.81
C ARG A 63 8.79 -6.38 -13.22
N GLU A 64 7.55 -5.94 -13.42
CA GLU A 64 6.94 -5.83 -14.74
C GLU A 64 7.77 -4.92 -15.66
N GLU A 65 8.27 -3.81 -15.12
CA GLU A 65 9.09 -2.88 -15.88
C GLU A 65 10.47 -3.46 -16.24
N VAL A 66 11.10 -4.20 -15.32
CA VAL A 66 12.31 -4.97 -15.64
C VAL A 66 12.02 -6.04 -16.69
N ASP A 67 10.92 -6.79 -16.56
CA ASP A 67 10.52 -7.82 -17.53
C ASP A 67 10.31 -7.22 -18.92
N ARG A 68 9.70 -6.04 -18.99
CA ARG A 68 9.43 -5.33 -20.24
C ARG A 68 10.69 -4.91 -20.96
N GLN A 69 11.75 -4.53 -20.23
CA GLN A 69 12.99 -4.03 -20.81
C GLN A 69 14.06 -5.11 -21.02
N LEU A 70 14.19 -6.04 -20.09
CA LEU A 70 15.28 -7.04 -20.04
C LEU A 70 14.79 -8.48 -20.21
N GLY A 71 13.47 -8.71 -20.25
CA GLY A 71 12.88 -10.05 -20.20
C GLY A 71 12.77 -10.60 -18.78
N GLN A 72 12.14 -11.77 -18.64
CA GLN A 72 11.92 -12.41 -17.33
C GLN A 72 13.17 -13.21 -16.89
N PRO A 73 13.85 -12.82 -15.80
CA PRO A 73 15.00 -13.57 -15.32
C PRO A 73 14.56 -14.86 -14.63
N ILE A 74 15.10 -15.99 -15.08
CA ILE A 74 14.79 -17.30 -14.48
C ILE A 74 15.46 -17.50 -13.10
N GLU A 75 16.50 -16.74 -12.79
CA GLU A 75 17.22 -16.77 -11.51
C GLU A 75 16.72 -15.73 -10.51
N GLY A 76 15.77 -14.88 -10.93
CA GLY A 76 15.24 -13.77 -10.15
C GLY A 76 15.92 -12.43 -10.47
N TYR A 77 15.49 -11.37 -9.77
CA TYR A 77 15.86 -9.99 -10.09
C TYR A 77 17.04 -9.53 -9.22
N THR A 78 18.12 -9.05 -9.82
CA THR A 78 19.27 -8.50 -9.07
C THR A 78 19.26 -6.96 -9.06
N PRO A 79 19.96 -6.31 -8.12
CA PRO A 79 20.08 -4.84 -8.09
C PRO A 79 20.55 -4.23 -9.41
N ASP A 80 21.50 -4.85 -10.10
CA ASP A 80 22.02 -4.36 -11.38
C ASP A 80 20.93 -4.29 -12.46
N MET A 81 19.97 -5.22 -12.45
CA MET A 81 18.84 -5.18 -13.38
C MET A 81 17.93 -3.99 -13.10
N PHE A 82 17.65 -3.71 -11.82
CA PHE A 82 16.85 -2.54 -11.44
C PHE A 82 17.58 -1.24 -11.76
N LEU A 83 18.88 -1.14 -11.46
CA LEU A 83 19.71 0.04 -11.78
C LEU A 83 19.79 0.29 -13.30
N ALA A 84 19.79 -0.77 -14.11
CA ALA A 84 19.78 -0.66 -15.58
C ALA A 84 18.45 -0.12 -16.13
N VAL A 85 17.34 -0.38 -15.43
CA VAL A 85 15.98 -0.01 -15.87
C VAL A 85 15.52 1.33 -15.30
N PHE A 86 15.96 1.67 -14.10
CA PHE A 86 15.53 2.85 -13.36
C PHE A 86 16.72 3.81 -13.12
N PRO A 87 16.93 4.83 -13.97
CA PRO A 87 18.08 5.72 -13.87
C PRO A 87 18.08 6.57 -12.58
N GLY A 88 16.92 6.78 -11.96
CA GLY A 88 16.79 7.46 -10.67
C GLY A 88 17.12 6.61 -9.45
N LEU A 89 17.39 5.30 -9.61
CA LEU A 89 17.91 4.46 -8.54
C LEU A 89 19.41 4.70 -8.36
N VAL A 90 19.84 4.65 -7.10
CA VAL A 90 21.25 4.74 -6.74
C VAL A 90 21.63 3.56 -5.84
N ALA A 91 22.93 3.23 -5.78
CA ALA A 91 23.39 2.09 -4.99
C ALA A 91 22.93 2.13 -3.52
N THR A 92 22.84 3.31 -2.91
CA THR A 92 22.39 3.48 -1.53
C THR A 92 20.92 3.11 -1.30
N ASP A 93 20.09 3.04 -2.34
CA ASP A 93 18.73 2.51 -2.21
C ASP A 93 18.71 1.02 -1.89
N PHE A 94 19.80 0.31 -2.21
CA PHE A 94 19.96 -1.12 -1.98
C PHE A 94 20.65 -1.44 -0.65
N GLU A 95 20.91 -0.45 0.20
CA GLU A 95 21.45 -0.69 1.54
C GLU A 95 20.49 -1.58 2.35
N ASP A 96 21.03 -2.65 2.93
CA ASP A 96 20.29 -3.67 3.69
C ASP A 96 19.16 -4.39 2.91
N VAL A 97 19.15 -4.29 1.57
CA VAL A 97 18.18 -5.03 0.75
C VAL A 97 18.50 -6.51 0.78
N GLU A 98 17.54 -7.31 1.24
CA GLU A 98 17.67 -8.76 1.37
C GLU A 98 17.63 -9.48 0.02
N ALA A 99 18.62 -10.33 -0.22
CA ALA A 99 18.66 -11.26 -1.33
C ALA A 99 18.09 -12.64 -0.93
N SER A 100 17.95 -13.57 -1.87
CA SER A 100 17.53 -14.96 -1.58
C SER A 100 18.46 -15.60 -0.56
N ILE A 101 19.75 -15.26 -0.61
CA ILE A 101 20.74 -15.61 0.41
C ILE A 101 21.53 -14.36 0.76
N GLY A 102 21.49 -13.94 2.02
CA GLY A 102 22.25 -12.78 2.48
C GLY A 102 21.57 -11.44 2.15
N LYS A 103 22.37 -10.39 1.97
CA LYS A 103 21.88 -9.03 1.73
C LYS A 103 22.90 -8.20 0.98
N TYR A 104 22.44 -7.06 0.48
CA TYR A 104 23.30 -6.05 -0.12
C TYR A 104 23.71 -5.00 0.91
N VAL A 105 24.94 -4.51 0.77
CA VAL A 105 25.51 -3.40 1.55
C VAL A 105 26.32 -2.49 0.63
N VAL A 106 26.42 -1.23 0.96
CA VAL A 106 27.23 -0.26 0.22
C VAL A 106 28.57 -0.05 0.92
N VAL A 107 29.65 -0.42 0.23
CA VAL A 107 31.03 -0.24 0.69
C VAL A 107 31.74 0.69 -0.28
N GLU A 108 32.23 1.83 0.21
CA GLU A 108 32.93 2.83 -0.63
C GLU A 108 32.12 3.27 -1.87
N GLY A 109 30.79 3.30 -1.75
CA GLY A 109 29.89 3.68 -2.84
C GLY A 109 29.58 2.55 -3.84
N GLN A 110 30.11 1.34 -3.62
CA GLN A 110 29.82 0.17 -4.43
C GLN A 110 28.86 -0.78 -3.71
N LEU A 111 27.93 -1.35 -4.46
CA LEU A 111 27.01 -2.36 -3.93
C LEU A 111 27.71 -3.71 -3.85
N VAL A 112 27.71 -4.33 -2.68
CA VAL A 112 28.37 -5.60 -2.40
C VAL A 112 27.35 -6.59 -1.84
N HIS A 113 27.28 -7.78 -2.41
CA HIS A 113 26.48 -8.88 -1.89
C HIS A 113 27.22 -9.59 -0.75
N VAL A 114 26.65 -9.58 0.44
CA VAL A 114 27.20 -10.21 1.64
C VAL A 114 26.38 -11.45 1.99
N THR A 115 27.06 -12.60 1.98
CA THR A 115 26.45 -13.90 2.27
C THR A 115 26.86 -14.41 3.66
N PRO A 116 25.98 -15.15 4.36
CA PRO A 116 26.35 -15.76 5.63
C PRO A 116 27.41 -16.86 5.42
N PRO A 117 28.40 -16.99 6.32
CA PRO A 117 29.45 -17.99 6.19
C PRO A 117 28.85 -19.41 6.18
N ASN A 118 29.47 -20.31 5.42
CA ASN A 118 29.06 -21.71 5.28
C ASN A 118 27.65 -21.92 4.67
N THR A 119 27.10 -20.93 3.98
CA THR A 119 25.84 -21.10 3.23
C THR A 119 26.14 -21.56 1.82
N PRO A 120 25.61 -22.71 1.36
CA PRO A 120 25.74 -23.12 -0.03
C PRO A 120 25.10 -22.08 -0.96
N LEU A 121 25.87 -21.56 -1.92
CA LEU A 121 25.36 -20.65 -2.94
C LEU A 121 24.72 -21.45 -4.08
N HIS A 122 23.60 -20.94 -4.57
CA HIS A 122 22.94 -21.41 -5.78
C HIS A 122 22.77 -20.25 -6.76
N SER A 123 22.35 -20.53 -7.99
CA SER A 123 22.27 -19.52 -9.05
C SER A 123 21.38 -18.31 -8.67
N ALA A 124 20.26 -18.54 -8.00
CA ALA A 124 19.38 -17.46 -7.54
C ALA A 124 19.81 -16.75 -6.24
N ALA A 125 21.03 -16.97 -5.71
CA ALA A 125 21.44 -16.48 -4.39
C ALA A 125 21.40 -14.96 -4.28
N GLU A 126 21.76 -14.26 -5.37
CA GLU A 126 21.81 -12.80 -5.48
C GLU A 126 20.44 -12.16 -5.75
N ALA A 127 19.41 -12.94 -6.12
CA ALA A 127 18.12 -12.36 -6.44
C ALA A 127 17.50 -11.66 -5.23
N VAL A 128 16.97 -10.46 -5.41
CA VAL A 128 16.31 -9.68 -4.36
C VAL A 128 15.01 -10.38 -3.95
N SER A 129 14.87 -10.63 -2.65
CA SER A 129 13.69 -11.24 -2.08
C SER A 129 12.51 -10.26 -2.06
N SER A 130 11.27 -10.75 -1.88
CA SER A 130 10.11 -9.85 -1.71
C SER A 130 10.26 -8.92 -0.49
N ARG A 131 10.89 -9.41 0.59
CA ARG A 131 11.20 -8.57 1.76
C ARG A 131 12.26 -7.52 1.43
N GLY A 132 13.26 -7.89 0.62
CA GLY A 132 14.26 -6.97 0.10
C GLY A 132 13.64 -5.85 -0.74
N LEU A 133 12.67 -6.15 -1.61
CA LEU A 133 11.96 -5.12 -2.36
C LEU A 133 11.12 -4.18 -1.48
N ALA A 134 10.56 -4.67 -0.38
CA ALA A 134 9.91 -3.81 0.60
C ALA A 134 10.93 -2.89 1.31
N THR A 135 12.14 -3.37 1.60
CA THR A 135 13.25 -2.53 2.08
C THR A 135 13.65 -1.48 1.05
N LEU A 136 13.79 -1.87 -0.21
CA LEU A 136 14.10 -0.97 -1.32
C LEU A 136 13.08 0.17 -1.41
N LEU A 137 11.78 -0.14 -1.35
CA LEU A 137 10.70 0.87 -1.35
C LEU A 137 10.89 1.90 -0.23
N ARG A 138 11.18 1.44 0.99
CA ARG A 138 11.39 2.33 2.14
C ARG A 138 12.62 3.22 1.95
N ASN A 139 13.73 2.66 1.47
CA ASN A 139 14.96 3.41 1.22
C ASN A 139 14.74 4.50 0.16
N ILE A 140 14.03 4.18 -0.92
CA ILE A 140 13.68 5.15 -1.96
C ILE A 140 12.78 6.23 -1.39
N ALA A 141 11.72 5.86 -0.65
CA ALA A 141 10.79 6.81 -0.04
C ALA A 141 11.52 7.77 0.91
N GLU A 142 12.43 7.26 1.73
CA GLU A 142 13.25 8.06 2.63
C GLU A 142 14.17 9.03 1.87
N ARG A 143 14.93 8.52 0.89
CA ARG A 143 15.85 9.33 0.08
C ARG A 143 15.14 10.43 -0.70
N THR A 144 13.97 10.11 -1.27
CA THR A 144 13.17 11.03 -2.08
C THR A 144 12.23 11.91 -1.24
N GLN A 145 12.19 11.68 0.08
CA GLN A 145 11.30 12.36 1.02
C GLN A 145 9.81 12.23 0.66
N ILE A 146 9.43 11.09 0.06
CA ILE A 146 8.04 10.77 -0.28
C ILE A 146 7.42 10.02 0.89
N ASP A 147 6.46 10.66 1.58
CA ASP A 147 5.76 10.05 2.71
C ASP A 147 4.59 9.16 2.24
N LEU A 148 4.87 7.86 2.09
CA LEU A 148 3.89 6.83 1.72
C LEU A 148 2.83 6.54 2.80
N THR A 149 2.92 7.15 3.99
CA THR A 149 1.93 6.94 5.07
C THR A 149 0.83 7.98 5.10
N ASN A 150 1.02 9.13 4.44
CA ASN A 150 0.08 10.25 4.48
C ASN A 150 -0.33 10.75 3.09
N SER A 151 0.63 11.16 2.25
CA SER A 151 0.34 11.93 1.02
C SER A 151 1.03 11.44 -0.24
N GLY A 152 2.13 10.70 -0.10
CA GLY A 152 2.87 10.12 -1.21
C GLY A 152 2.18 8.89 -1.78
N THR A 153 2.40 8.63 -3.07
CA THR A 153 1.86 7.47 -3.77
C THR A 153 2.97 6.66 -4.44
N ILE A 154 2.67 5.42 -4.83
CA ILE A 154 3.57 4.65 -5.71
C ILE A 154 3.85 5.39 -7.01
N THR A 155 2.88 6.13 -7.55
CA THR A 155 3.09 6.94 -8.76
C THR A 155 4.19 8.00 -8.54
N ASP A 156 4.27 8.61 -7.36
CA ASP A 156 5.32 9.58 -7.04
C ASP A 156 6.69 8.91 -6.92
N ILE A 157 6.75 7.72 -6.30
CA ILE A 157 7.94 6.87 -6.26
C ILE A 157 8.39 6.55 -7.68
N MET A 158 7.53 5.94 -8.51
CA MET A 158 7.89 5.55 -9.87
C MET A 158 8.33 6.74 -10.72
N ARG A 159 7.68 7.90 -10.58
CA ARG A 159 8.10 9.13 -11.25
C ARG A 159 9.52 9.55 -10.84
N SER A 160 9.87 9.45 -9.56
CA SER A 160 11.22 9.79 -9.07
C SER A 160 12.30 8.85 -9.62
N LEU A 161 11.93 7.62 -9.98
CA LEU A 161 12.86 6.63 -10.54
C LEU A 161 13.06 6.76 -12.05
N SER A 162 12.12 7.37 -12.76
CA SER A 162 12.13 7.52 -14.22
C SER A 162 12.57 8.90 -14.71
N ALA A 163 12.79 9.87 -13.83
CA ALA A 163 13.15 11.24 -14.22
C ALA A 163 14.65 11.38 -14.52
N GLU A 164 14.97 11.89 -15.72
CA GLU A 164 16.23 12.60 -16.03
C GLU A 164 16.13 14.08 -15.61
#